data_AF-A0A3D3I5F4-F1
#
_entry.id   AF-A0A3D3I5F4-F1
#
_cell.length_a   1.000
_cell.length_b   1.000
_cell.length_c   1.000
_cell.angle_alpha   90.00
_cell.angle_beta   90.00
_cell.angle_gamma   90.00
#
_symmetry.space_group_name_H-M   'P 1'
#
loop_
_entity.id
_entity.type
_entity.pdbx_description
1 polymer ?
#
loop_
_entity_poly.entity_id
_entity_poly.type
_entity_poly.pdbx_seq_one_letter_code
_entity_poly.pdbx_strand_id
1 'polypeptide(L)'
;MSRKKATDQSTLYTRPVRTRVTESVYNRLNAFVGHGDCHSIGEVARRVLSKEKILYVLKDGSMDTAMEELIAIRKELNAIGTNINQVTRHFHNASTSDQRLFHALKVAEQYNKVGDKVELLLNEISLLAKKWLQK
;
A
#
# COMPACT_ATOMS: atom_id res chain seq x y z
N MET A 1 25.65 4.97 -35.40
CA MET A 1 26.27 6.17 -34.79
C MET A 1 27.43 5.74 -33.91
N SER A 2 28.65 6.25 -34.14
CA SER A 2 29.82 5.96 -33.31
C SER A 2 29.67 6.57 -31.92
N ARG A 3 29.88 5.76 -30.88
CA ARG A 3 29.89 6.20 -29.49
C ARG A 3 31.02 7.22 -29.29
N LYS A 4 30.69 8.42 -28.79
CA LYS A 4 31.69 9.43 -28.40
C LYS A 4 32.64 8.82 -27.36
N LYS A 5 33.95 8.94 -27.61
CA LYS A 5 34.99 8.50 -26.65
C LYS A 5 34.86 9.33 -25.36
N ALA A 6 34.99 8.68 -24.21
CA ALA A 6 34.97 9.36 -22.92
C ALA A 6 36.16 10.33 -22.80
N THR A 7 35.90 11.54 -22.31
CA THR A 7 36.88 12.64 -22.21
C THR A 7 37.96 12.36 -21.16
N ASP A 8 37.67 11.56 -20.15
CA ASP A 8 38.59 11.20 -19.07
C ASP A 8 38.80 9.69 -18.99
N GLN A 9 40.02 9.23 -19.30
CA GLN A 9 40.37 7.81 -19.29
C GLN A 9 40.38 7.21 -17.88
N SER A 10 40.50 8.01 -16.82
CA SER A 10 40.50 7.53 -15.44
C SER A 10 39.15 6.97 -14.99
N THR A 11 38.06 7.40 -15.64
CA THR A 11 36.68 6.96 -15.36
C THR A 11 36.29 5.67 -16.08
N LEU A 12 37.18 5.15 -16.94
CA LEU A 12 36.91 3.96 -17.73
C LEU A 12 37.15 2.68 -16.93
N TYR A 13 36.23 1.73 -17.04
CA TYR A 13 36.36 0.40 -16.45
C TYR A 13 37.38 -0.44 -17.24
N THR A 14 38.64 -0.39 -16.84
CA THR A 14 39.76 -0.98 -17.59
C THR A 14 40.19 -2.38 -17.10
N ARG A 15 39.85 -2.75 -15.86
CA ARG A 15 40.29 -4.02 -15.25
C ARG A 15 39.09 -4.88 -14.81
N PRO A 16 39.02 -6.16 -15.23
CA PRO A 16 37.99 -7.07 -14.76
C PRO A 16 38.30 -7.57 -13.34
N VAL A 17 37.28 -7.60 -12.48
CA VAL A 17 37.34 -8.26 -11.16
C VAL A 17 36.45 -9.50 -11.24
N ARG A 18 37.03 -10.69 -11.04
CA ARG A 18 36.31 -11.98 -11.07
C ARG A 18 36.43 -12.65 -9.70
N THR A 19 35.30 -12.90 -9.05
CA THR A 19 35.24 -13.59 -7.76
C THR A 19 34.14 -14.64 -7.77
N ARG A 20 34.35 -15.74 -7.03
CA ARG A 20 33.30 -16.72 -6.77
C ARG A 20 32.56 -16.30 -5.50
N VAL A 21 31.24 -16.37 -5.53
CA VAL A 21 30.37 -16.09 -4.39
C VAL A 21 29.53 -17.32 -4.07
N THR A 22 29.05 -17.41 -2.83
CA THR A 22 28.09 -18.44 -2.44
C THR A 22 26.72 -18.15 -3.06
N GLU A 23 25.89 -19.19 -3.17
CA GLU A 23 24.52 -19.10 -3.66
C GLU A 23 23.69 -18.05 -2.88
N SER A 24 23.86 -18.00 -1.56
CA SER A 24 23.23 -17.00 -0.71
C SER A 24 23.58 -15.56 -1.08
N VAL A 25 24.83 -15.31 -1.45
CA VAL A 25 25.32 -13.98 -1.85
C VAL A 25 24.87 -13.66 -3.27
N TYR A 26 24.88 -14.65 -4.17
CA TYR A 26 24.34 -14.51 -5.52
C TYR A 26 22.87 -14.07 -5.49
N ASN A 27 22.04 -14.73 -4.68
CA ASN A 27 20.63 -14.38 -4.53
C ASN A 27 20.42 -12.99 -3.94
N ARG A 28 21.24 -12.59 -2.96
CA ARG A 28 21.23 -11.21 -2.43
C ARG A 28 21.57 -10.18 -3.51
N LEU A 29 22.59 -10.44 -4.33
CA LEU A 29 22.96 -9.54 -5.43
C LEU A 29 21.86 -9.45 -6.50
N ASN A 30 21.20 -10.56 -6.82
CA ASN A 30 20.04 -10.56 -7.71
C ASN A 30 18.87 -9.75 -7.15
N ALA A 31 18.62 -9.80 -5.84
CA ALA A 31 17.58 -8.99 -5.22
C ALA A 31 17.84 -7.47 -5.41
N PHE A 32 19.10 -7.02 -5.36
CA PHE A 32 19.45 -5.62 -5.65
C PHE A 32 19.18 -5.21 -7.09
N VAL A 33 19.27 -6.15 -8.04
CA VAL A 33 18.95 -5.89 -9.45
C VAL A 33 17.43 -5.80 -9.63
N GLY A 34 16.65 -6.64 -8.94
CA GLY A 34 15.19 -6.63 -9.05
C GLY A 34 14.49 -5.46 -8.35
N HIS A 35 15.08 -4.94 -7.27
CA HIS A 35 14.44 -3.93 -6.41
C HIS A 35 15.17 -2.59 -6.35
N GLY A 36 16.27 -2.44 -7.10
CA GLY A 36 17.13 -1.25 -7.02
C GLY A 36 17.35 -0.55 -8.35
N ASP A 37 18.23 0.44 -8.31
CA ASP A 37 18.69 1.24 -9.48
C ASP A 37 19.80 0.53 -10.31
N CYS A 38 20.09 -0.74 -10.01
CA CYS A 38 21.14 -1.49 -10.69
C CYS A 38 20.53 -2.43 -11.74
N HIS A 39 21.08 -2.43 -12.95
CA HIS A 39 20.57 -3.23 -14.07
C HIS A 39 21.31 -4.56 -14.24
N SER A 40 22.37 -4.80 -13.46
CA SER A 40 23.13 -6.06 -13.48
C SER A 40 23.86 -6.32 -12.17
N ILE A 41 24.15 -7.60 -11.88
CA ILE A 41 24.98 -8.00 -10.73
C ILE A 41 26.36 -7.33 -10.77
N GLY A 42 26.93 -7.19 -11.98
CA GLY A 42 28.22 -6.53 -12.16
C GLY A 42 28.19 -5.05 -11.80
N GLU A 43 27.06 -4.38 -12.01
CA GLU A 43 26.84 -3.00 -11.58
C GLU A 43 26.71 -2.91 -10.06
N VAL A 44 25.93 -3.80 -9.43
CA VAL A 44 25.81 -3.87 -7.96
C VAL A 44 27.19 -4.08 -7.34
N ALA A 45 27.93 -5.10 -7.80
CA ALA A 45 29.27 -5.40 -7.30
C ALA A 45 30.22 -4.23 -7.47
N ARG A 46 30.17 -3.55 -8.62
CA ARG A 46 31.00 -2.36 -8.89
C ARG A 46 30.66 -1.22 -7.94
N ARG A 47 29.39 -0.88 -7.78
CA ARG A 47 28.96 0.20 -6.88
C ARG A 47 29.35 -0.10 -5.43
N VAL A 48 29.21 -1.35 -4.98
CA VAL A 48 29.70 -1.80 -3.65
C VAL A 48 31.22 -1.63 -3.52
N LEU A 49 32.00 -2.07 -4.51
CA LEU A 49 33.46 -1.96 -4.49
C LEU A 49 33.95 -0.51 -4.54
N SER A 50 33.27 0.35 -5.31
CA SER A 50 33.53 1.80 -5.39
C SER A 50 32.96 2.59 -4.21
N LYS A 51 32.28 1.94 -3.25
CA LYS A 51 31.55 2.57 -2.14
C LYS A 51 30.52 3.62 -2.59
N GLU A 52 29.93 3.39 -3.76
CA GLU A 52 28.85 4.20 -4.31
C GLU A 52 27.52 3.83 -3.65
N LYS A 53 26.59 4.79 -3.62
CA LYS A 53 25.25 4.57 -3.06
C LYS A 53 24.43 3.69 -4.00
N ILE A 54 23.73 2.73 -3.42
CA ILE A 54 22.76 1.89 -4.12
C ILE A 54 21.38 2.22 -3.54
N LEU A 55 20.46 2.65 -4.41
CA LEU A 55 19.07 2.78 -4.03
C LEU A 55 18.44 1.38 -4.04
N TYR A 56 17.88 0.98 -2.90
CA TYR A 56 17.14 -0.26 -2.75
C TYR A 56 15.73 0.06 -2.30
N VAL A 57 14.74 -0.23 -3.14
CA VAL A 57 13.33 0.03 -2.86
C VAL A 57 12.72 -1.23 -2.28
N LEU A 58 12.60 -1.25 -0.95
CA LEU A 58 11.86 -2.30 -0.27
C LEU A 58 10.36 -1.94 -0.30
N LYS A 59 9.56 -2.75 -0.99
CA LYS A 59 8.10 -2.69 -0.85
C LYS A 59 7.71 -3.58 0.33
N ASP A 60 7.39 -2.96 1.46
CA ASP A 60 6.80 -3.68 2.59
C ASP A 60 5.30 -3.86 2.35
N GLY A 61 4.88 -5.11 2.11
CA GLY A 61 3.48 -5.49 1.92
C GLY A 61 2.84 -6.10 3.16
N SER A 62 3.50 -6.07 4.33
CA SER A 62 2.99 -6.68 5.56
C SER A 62 1.63 -6.15 6.03
N MET A 63 1.28 -4.94 5.57
CA MET A 63 0.04 -4.24 5.92
C MET A 63 -0.95 -4.14 4.75
N ASP A 64 -0.61 -4.66 3.56
CA ASP A 64 -1.46 -4.54 2.37
C ASP A 64 -2.85 -5.17 2.61
N THR A 65 -2.90 -6.38 3.20
CA THR A 65 -4.16 -7.07 3.53
C THR A 65 -5.04 -6.27 4.49
N ALA A 66 -4.46 -5.71 5.54
CA ALA A 66 -5.24 -4.94 6.51
C ALA A 66 -5.73 -3.61 5.94
N MET A 67 -4.97 -3.01 5.01
CA MET A 67 -5.43 -1.84 4.26
C MET A 67 -6.60 -2.18 3.33
N GLU A 68 -6.59 -3.35 2.68
CA GLU A 68 -7.70 -3.82 1.85
C GLU A 68 -9.00 -3.98 2.66
N GLU A 69 -8.92 -4.56 3.85
CA GLU A 69 -10.07 -4.73 4.77
C GLU A 69 -10.64 -3.38 5.21
N LEU A 70 -9.79 -2.42 5.60
CA LEU A 70 -10.24 -1.07 5.93
C LEU A 70 -10.92 -0.35 4.75
N ILE A 71 -10.41 -0.53 3.53
CA ILE A 71 -11.02 0.04 2.31
C ILE A 71 -12.41 -0.55 2.08
N ALA A 72 -12.59 -1.84 2.32
CA ALA A 72 -13.90 -2.51 2.20
C ALA A 72 -14.89 -1.94 3.21
N ILE A 73 -14.53 -1.85 4.50
CA ILE A 73 -15.39 -1.29 5.55
C ILE A 73 -15.77 0.17 5.24
N ARG A 74 -14.82 0.99 4.77
CA ARG A 74 -15.09 2.37 4.36
C ARG A 74 -16.12 2.46 3.23
N LYS A 75 -16.04 1.57 2.22
CA LYS A 75 -17.01 1.55 1.12
C LYS A 75 -18.41 1.22 1.62
N GLU A 76 -18.54 0.26 2.53
CA GLU A 76 -19.82 -0.12 3.13
C GLU A 76 -20.42 1.02 3.97
N LEU A 77 -19.62 1.67 4.81
CA LEU A 77 -20.07 2.84 5.59
C LEU A 77 -20.55 3.98 4.69
N ASN A 78 -19.84 4.26 3.59
CA ASN A 78 -20.27 5.26 2.61
C ASN A 78 -21.61 4.90 1.95
N ALA A 79 -21.84 3.62 1.65
CA ALA A 79 -23.11 3.16 1.10
C ALA A 79 -24.26 3.34 2.12
N ILE A 80 -24.03 3.00 3.40
CA ILE A 80 -25.02 3.21 4.47
C ILE A 80 -25.32 4.70 4.64
N GLY A 81 -24.30 5.56 4.70
CA GLY A 81 -24.48 7.01 4.79
C GLY A 81 -25.26 7.59 3.61
N THR A 82 -25.01 7.09 2.40
CA THR A 82 -25.77 7.47 1.20
C THR A 82 -27.25 7.05 1.32
N ASN A 83 -27.52 5.84 1.81
CA ASN A 83 -28.89 5.37 2.04
C ASN A 83 -29.60 6.18 3.11
N ILE A 84 -28.95 6.52 4.22
CA ILE A 84 -29.50 7.40 5.26
C ILE A 84 -29.87 8.76 4.64
N ASN A 85 -28.96 9.38 3.89
CA ASN A 85 -29.22 10.65 3.21
C ASN A 85 -30.42 10.57 2.26
N GLN A 86 -30.58 9.46 1.54
CA GLN A 86 -31.76 9.23 0.70
C GLN A 86 -33.03 9.17 1.54
N VAL A 87 -33.07 8.35 2.59
CA VAL A 87 -34.28 8.21 3.42
C VAL A 87 -34.63 9.53 4.11
N THR A 88 -33.64 10.31 4.59
CA THR A 88 -33.88 11.65 5.16
C THR A 88 -34.50 12.60 4.15
N ARG A 89 -34.03 12.60 2.89
CA ARG A 89 -34.65 13.40 1.82
C ARG A 89 -36.10 12.98 1.56
N HIS A 90 -36.39 11.68 1.53
CA HIS A 90 -37.76 11.18 1.38
C HIS A 90 -38.64 11.54 2.57
N PHE A 91 -38.10 11.50 3.80
CA PHE A 91 -38.79 11.95 5.01
C PHE A 91 -39.17 13.44 4.93
N HIS A 92 -38.26 14.31 4.50
CA HIS A 92 -38.56 15.75 4.35
C HIS A 92 -39.56 16.05 3.23
N ASN A 93 -39.58 15.24 2.18
CA ASN A 93 -40.51 15.39 1.05
C ASN A 93 -41.87 14.69 1.28
N ALA A 94 -42.05 13.97 2.39
CA ALA A 94 -43.26 13.21 2.66
C ALA A 94 -44.41 14.10 3.12
N SER A 95 -45.53 14.01 2.38
CA SER A 95 -46.71 14.86 2.59
C SER A 95 -47.55 14.43 3.81
N THR A 96 -47.60 13.12 4.11
CA THR A 96 -48.45 12.56 5.18
C THR A 96 -47.65 12.13 6.42
N SER A 97 -48.32 12.09 7.58
CA SER A 97 -47.72 11.62 8.84
C SER A 97 -47.22 10.18 8.76
N ASP A 98 -47.97 9.32 8.07
CA ASP A 98 -47.67 7.88 8.00
C ASP A 98 -46.45 7.61 7.12
N GLN A 99 -46.27 8.37 6.03
CA GLN A 99 -45.06 8.32 5.21
C GLN A 99 -43.84 8.81 5.99
N ARG A 100 -43.98 9.87 6.80
CA ARG A 100 -42.91 10.34 7.70
C ARG A 100 -42.54 9.27 8.74
N LEU A 101 -43.53 8.63 9.37
CA LEU A 101 -43.29 7.56 10.33
C LEU A 101 -42.57 6.36 9.69
N PHE A 102 -42.98 5.96 8.48
CA PHE A 102 -42.33 4.89 7.72
C PHE A 102 -40.86 5.20 7.42
N HIS A 103 -40.56 6.41 6.96
CA HIS A 103 -39.17 6.81 6.70
C HIS A 103 -38.34 6.94 7.98
N ALA A 104 -38.92 7.40 9.09
CA ALA A 104 -38.23 7.46 10.38
C ALA A 104 -37.83 6.07 10.90
N LEU A 105 -38.71 5.08 10.80
CA LEU A 105 -38.39 3.68 11.15
C LEU A 105 -37.29 3.11 10.26
N LYS A 106 -37.31 3.43 8.96
CA LYS A 106 -36.27 3.00 8.01
C LYS A 106 -34.91 3.65 8.30
N VAL A 107 -34.87 4.91 8.76
CA VAL A 107 -33.63 5.55 9.23
C VAL A 107 -33.08 4.85 10.46
N ALA A 108 -33.93 4.53 11.44
CA ALA A 108 -33.52 3.82 12.65
C ALA A 108 -32.88 2.45 12.35
N GLU A 109 -33.45 1.70 11.39
CA GLU A 109 -32.87 0.43 10.92
C GLU A 109 -31.48 0.62 10.28
N GLN A 110 -31.30 1.66 9.47
CA GLN A 110 -30.00 1.96 8.86
C GLN A 110 -28.96 2.38 9.91
N TYR A 111 -29.36 3.12 10.94
CA TYR A 111 -28.47 3.51 12.04
C TYR A 111 -27.98 2.31 12.85
N ASN A 112 -28.82 1.30 13.08
CA ASN A 112 -28.38 0.06 13.72
C ASN A 112 -27.26 -0.63 12.91
N LYS A 113 -27.39 -0.67 11.58
CA LYS A 113 -26.36 -1.23 10.68
C LYS A 113 -25.05 -0.44 10.70
N VAL A 114 -25.10 0.86 11.00
CA VAL A 114 -23.87 1.65 11.21
C VAL A 114 -23.14 1.18 12.47
N GLY A 115 -23.86 0.93 13.56
CA GLY A 115 -23.30 0.43 14.81
C GLY A 115 -22.47 -0.84 14.62
N ASP A 116 -23.05 -1.85 13.97
CA ASP A 116 -22.38 -3.12 13.69
C ASP A 116 -21.08 -2.94 12.86
N LYS A 117 -21.10 -2.03 11.88
CA LYS A 117 -19.94 -1.73 11.04
C LYS A 117 -18.87 -0.91 11.75
N VAL A 118 -19.26 -0.03 12.66
CA VAL A 118 -18.31 0.73 13.51
C VAL A 118 -17.61 -0.21 14.49
N GLU A 119 -18.32 -1.18 15.07
CA GLU A 119 -17.70 -2.19 15.93
C GLU A 119 -16.67 -3.04 15.17
N LEU A 120 -17.01 -3.49 13.96
CA LEU A 120 -16.10 -4.23 13.09
C LEU A 120 -14.86 -3.38 12.71
N LEU A 121 -15.06 -2.10 12.37
CA LEU A 121 -13.96 -1.16 12.13
C LEU A 121 -13.03 -1.03 13.33
N LEU A 122 -13.58 -0.85 14.54
CA LEU A 122 -12.79 -0.69 15.76
C LEU A 122 -11.98 -1.94 16.11
N ASN A 123 -12.53 -3.13 15.81
CA ASN A 123 -11.81 -4.40 15.96
C ASN A 123 -10.61 -4.48 14.99
N GLU A 124 -10.79 -4.15 13.71
CA GLU A 124 -9.70 -4.16 12.73
C GLU A 124 -8.62 -3.11 13.05
N ILE A 125 -9.02 -1.90 13.46
CA ILE A 125 -8.08 -0.87 13.94
C ILE A 125 -7.28 -1.37 15.14
N SER A 126 -7.91 -2.12 16.05
CA SER A 126 -7.23 -2.68 17.22
C SER A 126 -6.23 -3.78 16.84
N LEU A 127 -6.53 -4.62 15.86
CA LEU A 127 -5.61 -5.63 15.33
C LEU A 127 -4.41 -4.97 14.62
N LEU A 128 -4.67 -3.93 13.85
CA LEU A 128 -3.64 -3.11 13.21
C LEU A 128 -2.73 -2.41 14.23
N ALA A 129 -3.32 -1.81 15.28
CA ALA A 129 -2.57 -1.16 16.34
C ALA A 129 -1.64 -2.15 17.07
N LYS A 130 -2.10 -3.39 17.32
CA LYS A 130 -1.28 -4.46 17.90
C LYS A 130 -0.08 -4.82 17.01
N LYS A 131 -0.28 -4.99 15.70
CA LYS A 131 0.82 -5.24 14.75
C LYS A 131 1.82 -4.08 14.71
N TRP A 132 1.34 -2.83 14.75
CA TRP A 132 2.20 -1.64 14.72
C TRP A 132 2.99 -1.42 16.02
N LEU A 133 2.45 -1.83 17.17
CA LEU A 133 3.09 -1.71 18.49
C LEU A 133 4.05 -2.87 18.82
N GLN A 134 4.09 -3.93 18.02
CA GLN A 134 5.09 -4.98 18.15
C GLN A 134 6.45 -4.45 17.67
N LYS A 135 7.23 -3.96 18.64
CA LYS A 135 8.67 -3.73 18.52
C LYS A 135 9.44 -5.06 18.46
#